data_AF-A0A942GC79-F1
#
_entry.id   AF-A0A942GC79-F1
#
_cell.length_a   1.000
_cell.length_b   1.000
_cell.length_c   1.000
_cell.angle_alpha   90.00
_cell.angle_beta   90.00
_cell.angle_gamma   90.00
#
_symmetry.space_group_name_H-M   'P 1'
#
loop_
_entity.id
_entity.type
_entity.pdbx_description
1 polymer ?
#
loop_
_entity_poly.entity_id
_entity_poly.type
_entity_poly.pdbx_seq_one_letter_code
_entity_poly.pdbx_strand_id
1 'polypeptide(L)'
;DPERLERLTEISHTVAELCNQTSPSMAPYVGHTAFSHKAGLHASALAKAPDMYQHIDPDEVGNRQRLVVSELAGRSNILLKAREFGLEVDDAQARAVLAEVKRREATGWTYEAADASFELLLRRVTGLLPSDAEPFHSRHYRVSVGGGTDDAAGPQGPAEAILAVDVGGVRRLGAGEGNGPVDALDHAFRNAVNGTWPQLDRVHLSDYKVRILEATAGTGAVTRVLVTSTDGVDVWDTVGVHPNVVEASWMALSDAYTHAILRVDWAAASED
;
A
#
# COMPACT_ATOMS: atom_id res chain seq x y z
N ASP A 1 -4.24 -31.89 10.93
CA ASP A 1 -3.63 -32.30 9.65
C ASP A 1 -2.65 -31.20 9.29
N PRO A 2 -1.35 -31.37 9.58
CA PRO A 2 -0.34 -30.31 9.44
C PRO A 2 -0.33 -29.68 8.05
N GLU A 3 -0.59 -30.48 7.01
CA GLU A 3 -0.70 -30.04 5.61
C GLU A 3 -1.85 -29.05 5.35
N ARG A 4 -2.79 -28.87 6.30
CA ARG A 4 -3.88 -27.90 6.18
C ARG A 4 -3.58 -26.54 6.81
N LEU A 5 -2.50 -26.42 7.58
CA LEU A 5 -2.14 -25.18 8.26
C LEU A 5 -1.57 -24.13 7.30
N GLU A 6 -0.96 -24.56 6.19
CA GLU A 6 -0.48 -23.66 5.13
C GLU A 6 -1.57 -22.75 4.54
N ARG A 7 -2.85 -23.10 4.72
CA ARG A 7 -3.99 -22.28 4.27
C ARG A 7 -4.64 -21.46 5.38
N LEU A 8 -4.08 -21.47 6.59
CA LEU A 8 -4.67 -20.83 7.76
C LEU A 8 -4.85 -19.33 7.55
N THR A 9 -3.83 -18.66 7.03
CA THR A 9 -3.86 -17.22 6.76
C THR A 9 -4.90 -16.86 5.69
N GLU A 10 -4.89 -17.56 4.55
CA GLU A 10 -5.89 -17.41 3.47
C GLU A 10 -7.31 -17.56 4.03
N ILE A 11 -7.60 -18.66 4.72
CA ILE A 11 -8.92 -18.95 5.27
C ILE A 11 -9.34 -17.90 6.29
N SER A 12 -8.43 -17.45 7.16
CA SER A 12 -8.73 -16.42 8.14
C SER A 12 -9.14 -15.10 7.47
N HIS A 13 -8.42 -14.70 6.42
CA HIS A 13 -8.76 -13.49 5.66
C HIS A 13 -10.11 -13.65 4.94
N THR A 14 -10.36 -14.77 4.28
CA THR A 14 -11.66 -15.04 3.62
C THR A 14 -12.82 -15.02 4.62
N VAL A 15 -12.66 -15.60 5.81
CA VAL A 15 -13.71 -15.57 6.85
C VAL A 15 -13.94 -14.15 7.35
N ALA A 16 -12.88 -13.36 7.56
CA ALA A 16 -13.01 -11.98 7.99
C ALA A 16 -13.75 -11.12 6.94
N GLU A 17 -13.42 -11.31 5.66
CA GLU A 17 -14.10 -10.68 4.53
C GLU A 17 -15.59 -11.04 4.48
N LEU A 18 -15.93 -12.34 4.56
CA LEU A 18 -17.32 -12.82 4.58
C LEU A 18 -18.13 -12.29 5.78
N CYS A 19 -17.47 -12.11 6.92
CA CYS A 19 -18.07 -11.56 8.13
C CYS A 19 -18.10 -10.03 8.15
N ASN A 20 -17.58 -9.36 7.11
CA ASN A 20 -17.41 -7.91 7.04
C ASN A 20 -16.64 -7.35 8.26
N GLN A 21 -15.58 -8.07 8.66
CA GLN A 21 -14.69 -7.70 9.76
C GLN A 21 -13.28 -7.42 9.24
N THR A 22 -12.64 -6.38 9.79
CA THR A 22 -11.22 -6.13 9.55
C THR A 22 -10.38 -7.12 10.36
N SER A 23 -9.54 -7.91 9.69
CA SER A 23 -8.52 -8.72 10.36
C SER A 23 -7.44 -7.82 10.97
N PRO A 24 -7.13 -7.94 12.28
CA PRO A 24 -6.02 -7.19 12.87
C PRO A 24 -4.68 -7.56 12.21
N SER A 25 -3.91 -6.57 11.77
CA SER A 25 -2.61 -6.81 11.11
C SER A 25 -1.62 -7.61 11.99
N MET A 26 -1.74 -7.50 13.32
CA MET A 26 -0.92 -8.22 14.30
C MET A 26 -1.59 -9.49 14.85
N ALA A 27 -2.66 -9.99 14.22
CA ALA A 27 -3.31 -11.22 14.66
C ALA A 27 -2.29 -12.37 14.71
N PRO A 28 -2.26 -13.18 15.80
CA PRO A 28 -1.31 -14.28 15.91
C PRO A 28 -1.39 -15.21 14.69
N TYR A 29 -0.23 -15.60 14.15
CA TYR A 29 -0.04 -16.45 12.97
C TYR A 29 -0.56 -15.86 11.64
N VAL A 30 -1.77 -15.31 11.58
CA VAL A 30 -2.43 -14.94 10.32
C VAL A 30 -2.34 -13.46 9.98
N GLY A 31 -1.98 -12.62 10.95
CA GLY A 31 -1.88 -11.18 10.73
C GLY A 31 -0.79 -10.85 9.71
N HIS A 32 -1.08 -9.90 8.82
CA HIS A 32 -0.14 -9.44 7.78
C HIS A 32 1.24 -9.03 8.32
N THR A 33 1.30 -8.53 9.57
CA THR A 33 2.53 -8.09 10.23
C THR A 33 2.94 -9.00 11.40
N ALA A 34 2.35 -10.21 11.52
CA ALA A 34 2.61 -11.14 12.61
C ALA A 34 4.06 -11.66 12.65
N PHE A 35 4.70 -11.77 11.48
CA PHE A 35 6.09 -12.21 11.32
C PHE A 35 7.00 -11.09 10.78
N SER A 36 6.68 -9.84 11.11
CA SER A 36 7.48 -8.67 10.73
C SER A 36 8.65 -8.44 11.69
N HIS A 37 9.85 -8.28 11.13
CA HIS A 37 11.09 -8.04 11.86
C HIS A 37 11.69 -6.70 11.48
N LYS A 38 11.89 -5.82 12.46
CA LYS A 38 12.50 -4.50 12.22
C LYS A 38 13.97 -4.65 11.83
N ALA A 39 14.37 -4.02 10.73
CA ALA A 39 15.72 -4.14 10.21
C ALA A 39 16.75 -3.50 11.15
N GLY A 40 17.87 -4.19 11.39
CA GLY A 40 18.89 -3.85 12.39
C GLY A 40 19.81 -5.03 12.69
N LEU A 41 20.46 -5.08 13.86
CA LEU A 41 21.24 -6.26 14.30
C LEU A 41 20.41 -7.56 14.27
N HIS A 42 19.09 -7.45 14.44
CA HIS A 42 18.18 -8.60 14.41
C HIS A 42 17.99 -9.18 13.00
N ALA A 43 18.05 -8.37 11.93
CA ALA A 43 17.90 -8.87 10.57
C ALA A 43 19.06 -9.78 10.15
N SER A 44 20.29 -9.45 10.57
CA SER A 44 21.46 -10.28 10.30
C SER A 44 21.54 -11.52 11.18
N ALA A 45 20.92 -11.49 12.37
CA ALA A 45 20.77 -12.65 13.24
C ALA A 45 19.67 -13.59 12.73
N LEU A 46 18.55 -13.04 12.25
CA LEU A 46 17.43 -13.80 11.67
C LEU A 46 17.87 -14.61 10.44
N ALA A 47 18.71 -14.03 9.57
CA ALA A 47 19.28 -14.75 8.43
C ALA A 47 20.21 -15.92 8.84
N LYS A 48 20.68 -15.97 10.09
CA LYS A 48 21.58 -17.02 10.60
C LYS A 48 20.88 -18.02 11.50
N ALA A 49 19.87 -17.59 12.25
CA ALA A 49 19.11 -18.40 13.20
C ALA A 49 17.65 -17.89 13.27
N PRO A 50 16.81 -18.25 12.28
CA PRO A 50 15.40 -17.84 12.23
C PRO A 50 14.59 -18.28 13.46
N ASP A 51 14.89 -19.49 13.93
CA ASP A 51 14.34 -20.19 15.10
C ASP A 51 14.55 -19.44 16.44
N MET A 52 15.51 -18.52 16.50
CA MET A 52 15.74 -17.69 17.69
C MET A 52 14.77 -16.51 17.80
N TYR A 53 14.06 -16.17 16.72
CA TYR A 53 13.17 -15.01 16.64
C TYR A 53 11.77 -15.35 16.14
N GLN A 54 11.56 -16.58 15.67
CA GLN A 54 10.28 -17.07 15.19
C GLN A 54 9.93 -18.38 15.90
N HIS A 55 8.70 -18.47 16.38
CA HIS A 55 8.20 -19.62 17.11
C HIS A 55 7.76 -20.78 16.19
N ILE A 56 7.58 -20.49 14.90
CA ILE A 56 7.26 -21.41 13.81
C ILE A 56 7.75 -20.78 12.50
N ASP A 57 8.04 -21.60 11.49
CA ASP A 57 8.23 -21.10 10.13
C ASP A 57 6.90 -20.48 9.64
N PRO A 58 6.87 -19.20 9.24
CA PRO A 58 5.64 -18.56 8.78
C PRO A 58 4.99 -19.26 7.58
N ASP A 59 5.77 -19.94 6.73
CA ASP A 59 5.25 -20.64 5.57
C ASP A 59 4.32 -21.80 6.00
N GLU A 60 4.57 -22.43 7.17
CA GLU A 60 3.73 -23.50 7.73
C GLU A 60 2.30 -23.05 8.09
N VAL A 61 2.07 -21.74 8.23
CA VAL A 61 0.75 -21.15 8.52
C VAL A 61 0.20 -20.31 7.36
N GLY A 62 0.83 -20.39 6.19
CA GLY A 62 0.45 -19.60 5.01
C GLY A 62 0.75 -18.12 5.14
N ASN A 63 1.65 -17.75 6.04
CA ASN A 63 2.13 -16.38 6.19
C ASN A 63 3.57 -16.31 5.64
N ARG A 64 4.24 -15.15 5.76
CA ARG A 64 5.61 -14.99 5.31
C ARG A 64 6.42 -14.12 6.26
N GLN A 65 7.71 -14.40 6.36
CA GLN A 65 8.65 -13.51 7.05
C GLN A 65 8.74 -12.17 6.30
N ARG A 66 8.69 -11.06 7.04
CA ARG A 66 8.83 -9.71 6.46
C ARG A 66 9.92 -8.92 7.14
N LEU A 67 10.83 -8.34 6.37
CA LEU A 67 11.83 -7.42 6.92
C LEU A 67 11.39 -5.98 6.75
N VAL A 68 11.37 -5.23 7.82
CA VAL A 68 10.80 -3.89 7.83
C VAL A 68 11.91 -2.84 7.78
N VAL A 69 11.86 -1.92 6.82
CA VAL A 69 12.89 -0.87 6.62
C VAL A 69 12.48 0.43 7.31
N SER A 70 13.43 1.08 7.99
CA SER A 70 13.28 2.38 8.64
C SER A 70 14.53 3.26 8.51
N GLU A 71 14.53 4.47 9.05
CA GLU A 71 15.66 5.41 9.09
C GLU A 71 16.93 4.84 9.73
N LEU A 72 16.75 3.89 10.65
CA LEU A 72 17.84 3.18 11.34
C LEU A 72 18.40 2.04 10.48
N ALA A 73 17.80 1.77 9.32
CA ALA A 73 18.26 0.74 8.42
C ALA A 73 19.61 1.10 7.78
N GLY A 74 20.49 0.12 7.68
CA GLY A 74 21.73 0.24 6.93
C GLY A 74 21.56 -0.14 5.46
N ARG A 75 22.60 0.11 4.66
CA ARG A 75 22.69 -0.35 3.25
C ARG A 75 22.37 -1.83 3.08
N SER A 76 22.87 -2.67 3.99
CA SER A 76 22.62 -4.12 3.98
C SER A 76 21.14 -4.48 4.04
N ASN A 77 20.34 -3.66 4.73
CA ASN A 77 18.91 -3.91 4.89
C ASN A 77 18.16 -3.58 3.59
N ILE A 78 18.57 -2.51 2.88
CA ILE A 78 18.01 -2.19 1.56
C ILE A 78 18.28 -3.32 0.58
N LEU A 79 19.51 -3.84 0.54
CA LEU A 79 19.88 -4.96 -0.33
C LEU A 79 19.09 -6.24 0.01
N LEU A 80 18.91 -6.53 1.29
CA LEU A 80 18.15 -7.70 1.74
C LEU A 80 16.67 -7.57 1.36
N LYS A 81 16.08 -6.39 1.57
CA LYS A 81 14.68 -6.13 1.21
C LYS A 81 14.46 -6.09 -0.30
N ALA A 82 15.43 -5.60 -1.08
CA ALA A 82 15.38 -5.68 -2.53
C ALA A 82 15.27 -7.14 -3.02
N ARG A 83 16.07 -8.04 -2.45
CA ARG A 83 16.01 -9.48 -2.77
C ARG A 83 14.69 -10.12 -2.35
N GLU A 84 14.11 -9.71 -1.22
CA GLU A 84 12.76 -10.16 -0.80
C GLU A 84 11.70 -9.83 -1.86
N PHE A 85 11.85 -8.71 -2.57
CA PHE A 85 10.99 -8.33 -3.69
C PHE A 85 11.41 -8.90 -5.05
N GLY A 86 12.46 -9.73 -5.11
CA GLY A 86 13.01 -10.24 -6.36
C GLY A 86 13.70 -9.17 -7.22
N LEU A 87 14.19 -8.09 -6.62
CA LEU A 87 14.85 -6.98 -7.31
C LEU A 87 16.37 -7.04 -7.14
N GLU A 88 17.08 -6.96 -8.27
CA GLU A 88 18.53 -6.83 -8.30
C GLU A 88 18.92 -5.36 -8.15
N VAL A 89 19.57 -5.03 -7.03
CA VAL A 89 19.96 -3.67 -6.66
C VAL A 89 21.44 -3.66 -6.32
N ASP A 90 22.19 -2.76 -6.95
CA ASP A 90 23.60 -2.59 -6.67
C ASP A 90 23.87 -1.71 -5.44
N ASP A 91 25.15 -1.60 -5.11
CA ASP A 91 25.64 -0.91 -3.93
C ASP A 91 25.45 0.62 -3.97
N ALA A 92 25.44 1.21 -5.16
CA ALA A 92 25.21 2.64 -5.37
C ALA A 92 23.72 2.96 -5.31
N GLN A 93 22.89 2.15 -5.96
CA GLN A 93 21.44 2.20 -5.93
C GLN A 93 20.91 2.04 -4.50
N ALA A 94 21.42 1.07 -3.74
CA ALA A 94 21.03 0.87 -2.34
C ALA A 94 21.33 2.10 -1.45
N ARG A 95 22.44 2.81 -1.73
CA ARG A 95 22.76 4.08 -1.06
C ARG A 95 21.80 5.20 -1.44
N ALA A 96 21.42 5.30 -2.71
CA ALA A 96 20.45 6.28 -3.18
C ALA A 96 19.07 6.05 -2.55
N VAL A 97 18.60 4.80 -2.52
CA VAL A 97 17.34 4.42 -1.86
C VAL A 97 17.38 4.76 -0.38
N LEU A 98 18.46 4.43 0.33
CA LEU A 98 18.61 4.77 1.75
C LEU A 98 18.55 6.28 1.99
N ALA A 99 19.19 7.08 1.14
CA ALA A 99 19.16 8.54 1.25
C ALA A 99 17.73 9.08 1.05
N GLU A 100 16.99 8.54 0.08
CA GLU A 100 15.61 8.93 -0.19
C GLU A 100 14.65 8.51 0.93
N VAL A 101 14.81 7.31 1.50
CA VAL A 101 14.07 6.86 2.69
C VAL A 101 14.25 7.86 3.83
N LYS A 102 15.51 8.19 4.19
CA LYS A 102 15.79 9.15 5.25
C LYS A 102 15.18 10.52 5.00
N ARG A 103 15.24 11.00 3.75
CA ARG A 103 14.64 12.28 3.36
C ARG A 103 13.13 12.28 3.56
N ARG A 104 12.44 11.21 3.17
CA ARG A 104 10.98 11.09 3.29
C ARG A 104 10.53 10.83 4.73
N GLU A 105 11.23 10.02 5.50
CA GLU A 105 10.87 9.78 6.90
C GLU A 105 11.01 11.06 7.75
N ALA A 106 12.00 11.91 7.44
CA ALA A 106 12.11 13.24 8.04
C ALA A 106 10.89 14.15 7.76
N THR A 107 10.11 13.87 6.71
CA THR A 107 8.85 14.57 6.40
C THR A 107 7.61 13.77 6.79
N GLY A 108 7.77 12.71 7.60
CA GLY A 108 6.66 11.98 8.20
C GLY A 108 6.30 10.64 7.57
N TRP A 109 6.95 10.26 6.48
CA TRP A 109 6.75 8.94 5.87
C TRP A 109 7.15 7.83 6.84
N THR A 110 6.56 6.66 6.66
CA THR A 110 7.03 5.44 7.32
C THR A 110 6.91 4.30 6.34
N TYR A 111 8.04 3.69 6.02
CA TYR A 111 8.05 2.47 5.22
C TYR A 111 7.96 1.23 6.09
N GLU A 112 7.93 1.41 7.41
CA GLU A 112 7.86 0.29 8.35
C GLU A 112 6.55 -0.51 8.25
N ALA A 113 5.48 0.17 7.89
CA ALA A 113 4.14 -0.41 7.78
C ALA A 113 3.59 -0.28 6.35
N ALA A 114 4.45 -0.13 5.34
CA ALA A 114 4.04 0.14 3.96
C ALA A 114 5.03 -0.45 2.95
N ASP A 115 5.17 -1.78 2.99
CA ASP A 115 6.11 -2.51 2.15
C ASP A 115 5.87 -2.27 0.65
N ALA A 116 4.62 -2.16 0.20
CA ALA A 116 4.33 -1.92 -1.21
C ALA A 116 4.78 -0.53 -1.67
N SER A 117 4.54 0.51 -0.86
CA SER A 117 5.08 1.85 -1.13
C SER A 117 6.61 1.87 -1.08
N PHE A 118 7.24 1.05 -0.23
CA PHE A 118 8.70 0.91 -0.20
C PHE A 118 9.25 0.23 -1.46
N GLU A 119 8.61 -0.84 -1.93
CA GLU A 119 8.98 -1.50 -3.17
C GLU A 119 8.88 -0.54 -4.36
N LEU A 120 7.79 0.22 -4.47
CA LEU A 120 7.62 1.24 -5.51
C LEU A 120 8.67 2.34 -5.42
N LEU A 121 9.01 2.80 -4.21
CA LEU A 121 10.11 3.75 -4.00
C LEU A 121 11.43 3.19 -4.53
N LEU A 122 11.74 1.95 -4.19
CA LEU A 122 12.95 1.27 -4.63
C LEU A 122 12.97 1.18 -6.15
N ARG A 123 11.90 0.72 -6.79
CA ARG A 123 11.80 0.64 -8.26
C ARG A 123 11.99 2.00 -8.93
N ARG A 124 11.36 3.05 -8.40
CA ARG A 124 11.48 4.44 -8.91
C ARG A 124 12.91 4.99 -8.78
N VAL A 125 13.54 4.84 -7.62
CA VAL A 125 14.90 5.37 -7.36
C VAL A 125 15.96 4.60 -8.14
N THR A 126 15.78 3.30 -8.34
CA THR A 126 16.73 2.45 -9.07
C THR A 126 16.56 2.49 -10.59
N GLY A 127 15.50 3.14 -11.08
CA GLY A 127 15.18 3.22 -12.50
C GLY A 127 14.50 1.96 -13.06
N LEU A 128 14.07 1.02 -12.20
CA LEU A 128 13.28 -0.16 -12.59
C LEU A 128 11.81 0.19 -12.89
N LEU A 129 11.33 1.34 -12.40
CA LEU A 129 10.05 1.93 -12.76
C LEU A 129 10.28 3.40 -13.14
N PRO A 130 10.80 3.68 -14.34
CA PRO A 130 10.92 5.04 -14.84
C PRO A 130 9.53 5.65 -15.07
N SER A 131 9.48 6.98 -15.17
CA SER A 131 8.19 7.70 -15.26
C SER A 131 7.34 7.23 -16.44
N ASP A 132 7.92 6.96 -17.60
CA ASP A 132 7.19 6.49 -18.78
C ASP A 132 6.69 5.04 -18.69
N ALA A 133 7.20 4.27 -17.73
CA ALA A 133 6.74 2.91 -17.42
C ALA A 133 5.73 2.87 -16.25
N GLU A 134 5.43 3.99 -15.60
CA GLU A 134 4.33 4.05 -14.64
C GLU A 134 3.01 3.71 -15.36
N PRO A 135 2.17 2.81 -14.81
CA PRO A 135 0.93 2.41 -15.47
C PRO A 135 0.00 3.60 -15.77
N PHE A 136 -0.01 4.58 -14.86
CA PHE A 136 -0.74 5.82 -15.02
C PHE A 136 -0.05 6.98 -14.30
N HIS A 137 -0.41 8.20 -14.71
CA HIS A 137 -0.07 9.41 -13.98
C HIS A 137 -1.31 10.18 -13.55
N SER A 138 -1.44 10.40 -12.25
CA SER A 138 -2.42 11.33 -11.71
C SER A 138 -2.10 12.77 -12.16
N ARG A 139 -3.10 13.49 -12.68
CA ARG A 139 -2.92 14.87 -13.16
C ARG A 139 -3.55 15.90 -12.23
N HIS A 140 -4.87 15.88 -12.14
CA HIS A 140 -5.61 16.74 -11.23
C HIS A 140 -6.87 16.00 -10.80
N TYR A 141 -7.30 16.27 -9.58
CA TYR A 141 -8.59 15.83 -9.08
C TYR A 141 -9.32 17.00 -8.43
N ARG A 142 -10.64 16.87 -8.34
CA ARG A 142 -11.50 17.74 -7.55
C ARG A 142 -12.46 16.86 -6.79
N VAL A 143 -12.55 17.08 -5.49
CA VAL A 143 -13.53 16.43 -4.63
C VAL A 143 -14.46 17.48 -4.05
N SER A 144 -15.76 17.25 -4.17
CA SER A 144 -16.83 18.04 -3.58
C SER A 144 -17.51 17.20 -2.50
N VAL A 145 -17.54 17.70 -1.28
CA VAL A 145 -18.21 17.03 -0.15
C VAL A 145 -19.32 17.95 0.36
N GLY A 146 -20.55 17.46 0.37
CA GLY A 146 -21.69 18.15 0.96
C GLY A 146 -21.84 17.79 2.44
N GLY A 147 -22.06 18.77 3.31
CA GLY A 147 -22.30 18.54 4.72
C GLY A 147 -23.01 19.71 5.38
N GLY A 148 -23.84 19.44 6.38
CA GLY A 148 -24.63 20.45 7.10
C GLY A 148 -25.66 19.81 8.01
N THR A 149 -26.18 20.59 8.96
CA THR A 149 -27.23 20.17 9.91
C THR A 149 -28.63 20.58 9.47
N ASP A 150 -28.79 21.14 8.27
CA ASP A 150 -30.11 21.49 7.75
C ASP A 150 -30.84 20.22 7.31
N ASP A 151 -31.74 19.76 8.18
CA ASP A 151 -32.51 18.50 8.16
C ASP A 151 -33.36 18.24 6.90
N ALA A 152 -33.31 19.10 5.88
CA ALA A 152 -34.06 18.94 4.63
C ALA A 152 -33.39 17.98 3.62
N ALA A 153 -32.11 17.66 3.77
CA ALA A 153 -31.33 16.89 2.79
C ALA A 153 -31.04 15.42 3.18
N GLY A 154 -31.52 14.95 4.33
CA GLY A 154 -31.15 13.63 4.84
C GLY A 154 -29.69 13.57 5.37
N PRO A 155 -29.22 12.40 5.86
CA PRO A 155 -27.88 12.28 6.40
C PRO A 155 -26.85 12.50 5.27
N GLN A 156 -25.98 13.50 5.44
CA GLN A 156 -24.75 13.78 4.66
C GLN A 156 -24.80 13.35 3.17
N GLY A 157 -25.05 14.29 2.26
CA GLY A 157 -25.03 14.02 0.82
C GLY A 157 -23.71 13.37 0.36
N PRO A 158 -23.74 12.55 -0.72
CA PRO A 158 -22.57 11.82 -1.20
C PRO A 158 -21.43 12.77 -1.55
N ALA A 159 -20.19 12.31 -1.35
CA ALA A 159 -19.03 13.00 -1.89
C ALA A 159 -18.94 12.69 -3.39
N GLU A 160 -18.61 13.70 -4.19
CA GLU A 160 -18.39 13.57 -5.62
C GLU A 160 -16.91 13.86 -5.91
N ALA A 161 -16.30 13.08 -6.80
CA ALA A 161 -14.95 13.32 -7.26
C ALA A 161 -14.86 13.29 -8.78
N ILE A 162 -14.01 14.13 -9.34
CA ILE A 162 -13.55 14.08 -10.72
C ILE A 162 -12.04 13.90 -10.68
N LEU A 163 -11.52 12.95 -11.42
CA LEU A 163 -10.10 12.66 -11.51
C LEU A 163 -9.66 12.56 -12.97
N ALA A 164 -8.59 13.27 -13.32
CA ALA A 164 -7.90 13.08 -14.58
C ALA A 164 -6.62 12.27 -14.37
N VAL A 165 -6.46 11.24 -15.20
CA VAL A 165 -5.28 10.37 -15.25
C VAL A 165 -4.78 10.27 -16.68
N ASP A 166 -3.48 10.19 -16.86
CA ASP A 166 -2.89 9.80 -18.14
C ASP A 166 -2.56 8.32 -18.10
N VAL A 167 -3.01 7.56 -19.10
CA VAL A 167 -2.74 6.12 -19.25
C VAL A 167 -2.16 5.90 -20.64
N GLY A 168 -0.92 5.43 -20.73
CA GLY A 168 -0.23 5.24 -22.02
C GLY A 168 -0.15 6.54 -22.86
N GLY A 169 0.06 7.68 -22.21
CA GLY A 169 0.08 9.00 -22.85
C GLY A 169 -1.28 9.58 -23.25
N VAL A 170 -2.37 8.85 -23.01
CA VAL A 170 -3.74 9.32 -23.29
C VAL A 170 -4.39 9.84 -22.01
N ARG A 171 -4.78 11.10 -22.02
CA ARG A 171 -5.53 11.72 -20.92
C ARG A 171 -6.95 11.20 -20.86
N ARG A 172 -7.36 10.71 -19.69
CA ARG A 172 -8.70 10.21 -19.37
C ARG A 172 -9.27 10.97 -18.19
N LEU A 173 -10.60 11.08 -18.16
CA LEU A 173 -11.33 11.75 -17.09
C LEU A 173 -12.40 10.79 -16.58
N GLY A 174 -12.43 10.57 -15.27
CA GLY A 174 -13.48 9.81 -14.60
C GLY A 174 -14.14 10.66 -13.53
N ALA A 175 -15.41 10.36 -13.28
CA ALA A 175 -16.17 10.91 -12.17
C ALA A 175 -16.69 9.76 -11.30
N GLY A 176 -16.84 9.99 -10.00
CA GLY A 176 -17.30 9.00 -9.05
C GLY A 176 -18.04 9.65 -7.89
N GLU A 177 -19.00 8.93 -7.33
CA GLU A 177 -19.73 9.30 -6.13
C GLU A 177 -19.44 8.27 -5.04
N GLY A 178 -19.38 8.69 -3.78
CA GLY A 178 -19.11 7.77 -2.68
C GLY A 178 -19.56 8.31 -1.33
N ASN A 179 -19.47 7.46 -0.32
CA ASN A 179 -19.83 7.80 1.07
C ASN A 179 -18.87 8.81 1.71
N GLY A 180 -17.74 9.10 1.04
CA GLY A 180 -16.75 10.06 1.47
C GLY A 180 -15.75 10.38 0.36
N PRO A 181 -14.85 11.36 0.57
CA PRO A 181 -13.93 11.85 -0.47
C PRO A 181 -13.00 10.77 -1.02
N VAL A 182 -12.59 9.82 -0.19
CA VAL A 182 -11.70 8.71 -0.57
C VAL A 182 -12.44 7.70 -1.45
N ASP A 183 -13.66 7.34 -1.07
CA ASP A 183 -14.54 6.43 -1.82
C ASP A 183 -14.92 7.01 -3.20
N ALA A 184 -15.28 8.30 -3.23
CA ALA A 184 -15.56 9.00 -4.48
C ALA A 184 -14.33 9.04 -5.42
N LEU A 185 -13.12 9.22 -4.88
CA LEU A 185 -11.87 9.18 -5.66
C LEU A 185 -11.55 7.79 -6.20
N ASP A 186 -11.77 6.72 -5.43
CA ASP A 186 -11.62 5.33 -5.90
C ASP A 186 -12.55 5.07 -7.10
N HIS A 187 -13.84 5.41 -6.96
CA HIS A 187 -14.80 5.26 -8.06
C HIS A 187 -14.44 6.13 -9.28
N ALA A 188 -14.00 7.38 -9.07
CA ALA A 188 -13.58 8.27 -10.15
C ALA A 188 -12.36 7.71 -10.90
N PHE A 189 -11.40 7.11 -10.19
CA PHE A 189 -10.25 6.45 -10.80
C PHE A 189 -10.65 5.24 -11.62
N ARG A 190 -11.45 4.33 -11.04
CA ARG A 190 -11.94 3.13 -11.74
C ARG A 190 -12.68 3.48 -13.02
N ASN A 191 -13.54 4.51 -12.96
CA ASN A 191 -14.26 5.01 -14.12
C ASN A 191 -13.32 5.66 -15.15
N ALA A 192 -12.25 6.33 -14.73
CA ALA A 192 -11.27 6.94 -15.64
C ALA A 192 -10.43 5.87 -16.39
N VAL A 193 -10.04 4.80 -15.69
CA VAL A 193 -9.24 3.72 -16.28
C VAL A 193 -10.10 2.68 -17.01
N ASN A 194 -11.41 2.64 -16.74
CA ASN A 194 -12.45 1.93 -17.49
C ASN A 194 -12.04 0.52 -17.96
N GLY A 195 -11.68 -0.36 -17.01
CA GLY A 195 -11.33 -1.74 -17.31
C GLY A 195 -9.98 -1.95 -18.01
N THR A 196 -9.09 -0.94 -18.07
CA THR A 196 -7.71 -1.13 -18.56
C THR A 196 -6.97 -2.20 -17.77
N TRP A 197 -7.28 -2.32 -16.48
CA TRP A 197 -6.76 -3.33 -15.57
C TRP A 197 -7.93 -4.01 -14.86
N PRO A 198 -8.57 -5.03 -15.47
CA PRO A 198 -9.72 -5.72 -14.88
C PRO A 198 -9.43 -6.33 -13.50
N GLN A 199 -8.17 -6.65 -13.21
CA GLN A 199 -7.76 -7.15 -11.89
C GLN A 199 -8.05 -6.16 -10.76
N LEU A 200 -8.12 -4.86 -11.05
CA LEU A 200 -8.47 -3.86 -10.03
C LEU A 200 -9.88 -4.10 -9.47
N ASP A 201 -10.79 -4.74 -10.20
CA ASP A 201 -12.15 -5.04 -9.71
C ASP A 201 -12.15 -5.97 -8.48
N ARG A 202 -11.09 -6.77 -8.30
CA ARG A 202 -10.89 -7.60 -7.11
C ARG A 202 -10.22 -6.85 -5.96
N VAL A 203 -9.50 -5.77 -6.29
CA VAL A 203 -8.77 -4.96 -5.31
C VAL A 203 -9.74 -4.10 -4.53
N HIS A 204 -9.78 -4.31 -3.22
CA HIS A 204 -10.57 -3.51 -2.30
C HIS A 204 -9.74 -3.09 -1.07
N LEU A 205 -10.15 -1.99 -0.45
CA LEU A 205 -9.55 -1.47 0.77
C LEU A 205 -10.12 -2.23 1.97
N SER A 206 -9.26 -2.83 2.80
CA SER A 206 -9.66 -3.58 3.99
C SER A 206 -9.42 -2.83 5.30
N ASP A 207 -8.48 -1.88 5.32
CA ASP A 207 -8.19 -1.04 6.47
C ASP A 207 -7.67 0.35 6.04
N TYR A 208 -7.98 1.36 6.86
CA TYR A 208 -7.64 2.76 6.61
C TYR A 208 -7.31 3.46 7.92
N LYS A 209 -6.08 3.96 8.04
CA LYS A 209 -5.59 4.59 9.28
C LYS A 209 -5.00 5.96 8.98
N VAL A 210 -5.53 6.97 9.67
CA VAL A 210 -5.02 8.35 9.62
C VAL A 210 -4.25 8.65 10.90
N ARG A 211 -3.06 9.24 10.77
CA ARG A 211 -2.27 9.74 11.89
C ARG A 211 -1.81 11.16 11.63
N ILE A 212 -2.02 12.02 12.61
CA ILE A 212 -1.49 13.39 12.62
C ILE A 212 -0.10 13.34 13.25
N LEU A 213 0.90 13.83 12.52
CA LEU A 213 2.30 13.70 12.94
C LEU A 213 2.76 14.86 13.83
N GLU A 214 2.29 16.07 13.56
CA GLU A 214 2.67 17.28 14.28
C GLU A 214 1.44 17.97 14.86
N ALA A 215 1.04 17.58 16.07
CA ALA A 215 -0.17 18.11 16.71
C ALA A 215 -0.12 19.62 17.00
N THR A 216 1.08 20.22 17.05
CA THR A 216 1.30 21.64 17.32
C THR A 216 0.98 22.55 16.14
N ALA A 217 0.88 22.02 14.91
CA ALA A 217 0.56 22.79 13.71
C ALA A 217 -0.96 23.01 13.50
N GLY A 218 -1.81 22.50 14.40
CA GLY A 218 -3.26 22.62 14.31
C GLY A 218 -3.82 22.02 13.03
N THR A 219 -4.67 22.76 12.30
CA THR A 219 -5.28 22.30 11.03
C THR A 219 -4.29 22.20 9.87
N GLY A 220 -3.06 22.69 10.02
CA GLY A 220 -1.98 22.55 9.04
C GLY A 220 -1.07 21.35 9.26
N ALA A 221 -1.40 20.49 10.23
CA ALA A 221 -0.56 19.36 10.58
C ALA A 221 -0.41 18.36 9.43
N VAL A 222 0.81 17.87 9.25
CA VAL A 222 1.10 16.83 8.27
C VAL A 222 0.34 15.56 8.64
N THR A 223 -0.47 15.08 7.70
CA THR A 223 -1.27 13.88 7.85
C THR A 223 -0.58 12.72 7.16
N ARG A 224 -0.46 11.60 7.87
CA ARG A 224 -0.05 10.31 7.31
C ARG A 224 -1.25 9.39 7.21
N VAL A 225 -1.46 8.84 6.02
CA VAL A 225 -2.50 7.86 5.73
C VAL A 225 -1.84 6.54 5.39
N LEU A 226 -2.27 5.48 6.07
CA LEU A 226 -1.94 4.10 5.74
C LEU A 226 -3.20 3.42 5.18
N VAL A 227 -3.06 2.78 4.03
CA VAL A 227 -4.10 2.01 3.36
C VAL A 227 -3.65 0.56 3.30
N THR A 228 -4.51 -0.35 3.75
CA THR A 228 -4.35 -1.78 3.52
C THR A 228 -5.32 -2.20 2.42
N SER A 229 -4.78 -2.81 1.36
CA SER A 229 -5.54 -3.32 0.23
C SER A 229 -5.37 -4.83 0.09
N THR A 230 -6.36 -5.49 -0.50
CA THR A 230 -6.36 -6.92 -0.77
C THR A 230 -7.09 -7.23 -2.07
N ASP A 231 -6.69 -8.31 -2.76
CA ASP A 231 -7.40 -8.91 -3.91
C ASP A 231 -8.16 -10.21 -3.55
N GLY A 232 -8.28 -10.48 -2.26
CA GLY A 232 -8.82 -11.70 -1.66
C GLY A 232 -7.77 -12.80 -1.44
N VAL A 233 -6.55 -12.64 -1.96
CA VAL A 233 -5.45 -13.60 -1.81
C VAL A 233 -4.29 -12.95 -1.08
N ASP A 234 -3.78 -11.86 -1.63
CA ASP A 234 -2.68 -11.08 -1.08
C ASP A 234 -3.19 -9.84 -0.36
N VAL A 235 -2.47 -9.44 0.69
CA VAL A 235 -2.69 -8.19 1.40
C VAL A 235 -1.43 -7.33 1.23
N TRP A 236 -1.59 -6.02 1.05
CA TRP A 236 -0.47 -5.08 1.00
C TRP A 236 -0.83 -3.72 1.62
N ASP A 237 0.18 -3.09 2.20
CA ASP A 237 0.06 -1.78 2.81
C ASP A 237 0.81 -0.71 2.02
N THR A 238 0.16 0.44 1.84
CA THR A 238 0.74 1.64 1.24
C THR A 238 0.58 2.86 2.15
N VAL A 239 1.42 3.86 1.91
CA VAL A 239 1.46 5.08 2.72
C VAL A 239 1.42 6.33 1.85
N GLY A 240 0.70 7.34 2.30
CA GLY A 240 0.73 8.68 1.75
C GLY A 240 0.88 9.71 2.87
N VAL A 241 1.65 10.76 2.61
CA VAL A 241 1.91 11.82 3.59
C VAL A 241 1.76 13.18 2.96
N HIS A 242 0.81 13.96 3.46
CA HIS A 242 0.51 15.29 2.96
C HIS A 242 -0.28 16.11 4.02
N PRO A 243 -0.18 17.45 4.05
CA PRO A 243 -1.03 18.28 4.92
C PRO A 243 -2.53 18.16 4.63
N ASN A 244 -2.90 17.96 3.36
CA ASN A 244 -4.27 17.62 2.96
C ASN A 244 -4.50 16.12 3.07
N VAL A 245 -5.41 15.69 3.95
CA VAL A 245 -5.78 14.28 4.14
C VAL A 245 -6.27 13.63 2.85
N VAL A 246 -7.02 14.34 1.99
CA VAL A 246 -7.51 13.79 0.72
C VAL A 246 -6.35 13.46 -0.23
N GLU A 247 -5.35 14.33 -0.28
CA GLU A 247 -4.13 14.10 -1.07
C GLU A 247 -3.32 12.93 -0.48
N ALA A 248 -3.13 12.88 0.85
CA ALA A 248 -2.43 11.78 1.50
C ALA A 248 -3.12 10.44 1.23
N SER A 249 -4.45 10.41 1.25
CA SER A 249 -5.24 9.21 0.90
C SER A 249 -5.09 8.85 -0.58
N TRP A 250 -5.13 9.84 -1.48
CA TRP A 250 -4.94 9.59 -2.91
C TRP A 250 -3.54 9.06 -3.24
N MET A 251 -2.49 9.58 -2.58
CA MET A 251 -1.13 9.07 -2.74
C MET A 251 -1.02 7.60 -2.32
N ALA A 252 -1.60 7.24 -1.17
CA ALA A 252 -1.61 5.86 -0.69
C ALA A 252 -2.41 4.93 -1.63
N LEU A 253 -3.60 5.35 -2.07
CA LEU A 253 -4.42 4.59 -3.02
C LEU A 253 -3.74 4.43 -4.38
N SER A 254 -3.12 5.49 -4.90
CA SER A 254 -2.38 5.45 -6.16
C SER A 254 -1.24 4.44 -6.11
N ASP A 255 -0.46 4.43 -5.02
CA ASP A 255 0.57 3.40 -4.82
C ASP A 255 -0.05 2.00 -4.70
N ALA A 256 -1.23 1.85 -4.07
CA ALA A 256 -1.89 0.56 -3.91
C ALA A 256 -2.32 -0.01 -5.27
N TYR A 257 -2.89 0.82 -6.16
CA TYR A 257 -3.23 0.40 -7.52
C TYR A 257 -1.99 0.11 -8.35
N THR A 258 -0.97 0.98 -8.31
CA THR A 258 0.28 0.74 -9.04
C THR A 258 0.92 -0.59 -8.63
N HIS A 259 0.98 -0.88 -7.33
CA HIS A 259 1.49 -2.15 -6.83
C HIS A 259 0.67 -3.36 -7.34
N ALA A 260 -0.66 -3.27 -7.28
CA ALA A 260 -1.54 -4.33 -7.80
C ALA A 260 -1.38 -4.56 -9.31
N ILE A 261 -1.21 -3.48 -10.08
CA ILE A 261 -0.99 -3.56 -11.53
C ILE A 261 0.35 -4.22 -11.86
N LEU A 262 1.42 -3.88 -11.12
CA LEU A 262 2.77 -4.40 -11.40
C LEU A 262 2.99 -5.85 -10.93
N ARG A 263 2.21 -6.36 -9.98
CA ARG A 263 2.35 -7.74 -9.49
C ARG A 263 1.83 -8.81 -10.45
N VAL A 264 0.95 -8.45 -11.38
CA VAL A 264 0.35 -9.40 -12.33
C VAL A 264 1.08 -9.27 -13.67
N ASP A 265 1.80 -10.32 -14.08
CA ASP A 265 2.41 -10.37 -15.41
C ASP A 265 1.32 -10.41 -16.49
N TRP A 266 1.10 -9.25 -17.11
CA TRP A 266 0.01 -9.02 -18.05
C TRP A 266 0.21 -9.70 -19.41
N ALA A 267 1.45 -10.09 -19.74
CA ALA A 267 1.79 -10.66 -21.05
C ALA A 267 1.27 -12.10 -21.25
N ALA A 268 0.95 -12.84 -20.18
CA ALA A 268 0.47 -14.22 -20.30
C ALA A 268 -1.06 -14.36 -20.43
N ALA A 269 -1.82 -13.32 -20.05
CA ALA A 269 -3.30 -13.37 -20.02
C ALA A 269 -3.96 -12.89 -21.33
N SER A 270 -3.17 -12.57 -22.36
CA SER A 270 -3.66 -12.15 -23.68
C SER A 270 -3.47 -13.21 -24.78
N GLU A 271 -3.04 -14.42 -24.40
CA GLU A 271 -2.86 -15.57 -25.31
C GLU A 271 -3.84 -16.73 -25.07
N ASP A 272 -4.81 -16.61 -24.15
CA ASP A 272 -5.89 -17.59 -23.94
C ASP A 272 -7.27 -17.07 -24.41
#